data_AF-A0A067M6I3-F1
#
_entry.id   AF-A0A067M6I3-F1
#
_cell.length_a   1.000
_cell.length_b   1.000
_cell.length_c   1.000
_cell.angle_alpha   90.00
_cell.angle_beta   90.00
_cell.angle_gamma   90.00
#
_symmetry.space_group_name_H-M   'P 1'
#
loop_
_entity.id
_entity.type
_entity.pdbx_description
1 polymer ?
#
loop_
_entity_poly.entity_id
_entity_poly.type
_entity_poly.pdbx_seq_one_letter_code
_entity_poly.pdbx_strand_id
1 'polypeptide(L)'
;MLPFQGIWRDINARGPYYLSDWTDAWTYRVIPATLLMFCANVLPALAFSLDLIEKTGEYGVTEILFASFLGAAVFSLFSAQPLTITGVTGPITVLNYTIFTVIPRPSNGGPLYLGFIAWVYIWSAIMHFIIAISNGCNALVYFTLFPCDAFGFYVGWIYMQYGVQIVSRQSATDAIDATLLSVVLAVTMFSLSWVFKLTAQSKLFHPLVRRMIADYGMMVAFVACSALPHWGRLRGVHLETLPTTGVAFTPQGGRNWIVPFWDVPAKWVGIAIPFAILLTILFYFDHNVSSLMAQSSAFPLRKPPGFHLDFFMLGVTTFLAGILGIPAPNGLIPQAPIHTRSLLIFDHIPVARHDAEKVDPVSEEAVSHGVQVVGERAIGVVEQRLSNLAQGGLTLLCMIGPILHQVIGRIPKGVLAGLFWYMGSEALLENGITAKLSFLLGDARLILREEPLLLIRRKMLWLWVFLLLIGFAGTFAITQTIAAIGFPFVICLMIPLRTWLVPKMGFTPAEIDILDQPVASDFVYSLFLLACTKPITDVALF
;
A
#
# COMPACT_ATOMS: atom_id res chain seq x y z
N MET A 1 29.55 -6.32 11.36
CA MET A 1 28.72 -5.51 12.28
C MET A 1 28.27 -6.40 13.42
N LEU A 2 28.15 -5.86 14.64
CA LEU A 2 27.65 -6.63 15.78
C LEU A 2 26.13 -6.88 15.62
N PRO A 3 25.61 -8.04 16.07
CA PRO A 3 24.16 -8.25 16.13
C PRO A 3 23.50 -7.18 17.02
N PHE A 4 22.25 -6.81 16.73
CA PHE A 4 21.45 -5.76 17.39
C PHE A 4 21.89 -4.30 17.18
N GLN A 5 23.03 -4.07 16.54
CA GLN A 5 23.57 -2.72 16.36
C GLN A 5 22.62 -1.79 15.57
N GLY A 6 21.95 -2.29 14.53
CA GLY A 6 20.96 -1.53 13.76
C GLY A 6 19.73 -1.12 14.58
N ILE A 7 19.14 -2.05 15.33
CA ILE A 7 17.97 -1.77 16.17
C ILE A 7 18.29 -0.74 17.26
N TRP A 8 19.43 -0.90 17.95
CA TRP A 8 19.85 0.03 19.00
C TRP A 8 20.06 1.45 18.46
N ARG A 9 20.58 1.57 17.23
CA ARG A 9 20.76 2.87 16.56
C ARG A 9 19.43 3.51 16.21
N ASP A 10 18.50 2.76 15.63
CA ASP A 10 17.16 3.25 15.29
C ASP A 10 16.44 3.76 16.55
N ILE A 11 16.54 3.02 17.68
CA ILE A 11 15.97 3.43 18.97
C ILE A 11 16.63 4.70 19.49
N ASN A 12 17.96 4.80 19.49
CA ASN A 12 18.66 6.01 19.98
C ASN A 12 18.39 7.24 19.11
N ALA A 13 18.26 7.06 17.80
CA ALA A 13 17.99 8.13 16.87
C ALA A 13 16.54 8.65 17.00
N ARG A 14 15.56 7.76 17.20
CA ARG A 14 14.14 8.15 17.27
C ARG A 14 13.64 8.43 18.68
N GLY A 15 14.26 7.84 19.71
CA GLY A 15 13.86 7.98 21.11
C GLY A 15 13.58 9.42 21.57
N PRO A 16 14.47 10.39 21.30
CA PRO A 16 14.25 11.80 21.69
C PRO A 16 13.02 12.45 21.04
N TYR A 17 12.62 11.99 19.84
CA TYR A 17 11.50 12.55 19.08
C TYR A 17 10.15 11.88 19.41
N TYR A 18 10.12 10.84 20.24
CA TYR A 18 8.88 10.10 20.52
C TYR A 18 7.79 10.98 21.13
N LEU A 19 8.14 11.85 22.09
CA LEU A 19 7.19 12.76 22.72
C LEU A 19 6.75 13.88 21.78
N SER A 20 7.66 14.37 20.93
CA SER A 20 7.31 15.43 19.96
C SER A 20 6.37 14.93 18.87
N ASP A 21 6.43 13.66 18.48
CA ASP A 21 5.49 13.06 17.52
C ASP A 21 4.01 13.18 17.95
N TRP A 22 3.72 13.26 19.25
CA TRP A 22 2.36 13.45 19.79
C TRP A 22 1.95 14.91 19.87
N THR A 23 2.88 15.80 20.21
CA THR A 23 2.61 17.25 20.24
C THR A 23 2.49 17.83 18.83
N ASP A 24 3.30 17.36 17.89
CA ASP A 24 3.29 17.78 16.47
C ASP A 24 2.00 17.35 15.76
N ALA A 25 1.32 16.33 16.29
CA ALA A 25 0.05 15.83 15.76
C ALA A 25 -1.11 16.83 15.88
N TRP A 26 -1.01 17.84 16.74
CA TRP A 26 -2.10 18.78 16.98
C TRP A 26 -2.17 19.90 15.92
N THR A 27 -2.33 19.49 14.66
CA THR A 27 -2.43 20.37 13.50
C THR A 27 -3.73 20.12 12.74
N TYR A 28 -4.32 21.16 12.17
CA TYR A 28 -5.57 21.07 11.39
C TYR A 28 -5.52 20.07 10.22
N ARG A 29 -4.31 19.71 9.74
CA ARG A 29 -4.08 18.75 8.64
C ARG A 29 -4.26 17.29 9.06
N VAL A 30 -4.08 16.97 10.34
CA VAL A 30 -4.09 15.59 10.83
C VAL A 30 -5.49 14.98 10.77
N ILE A 31 -6.55 15.77 11.00
CA ILE A 31 -7.93 15.28 10.92
C ILE A 31 -8.29 14.87 9.47
N PRO A 32 -8.12 15.73 8.44
CA PRO A 32 -8.32 15.32 7.05
C PRO A 32 -7.44 14.14 6.62
N ALA A 33 -6.16 14.12 7.02
CA ALA A 33 -5.25 13.02 6.72
C ALA A 33 -5.77 11.70 7.33
N THR A 34 -6.23 11.72 8.58
CA THR A 34 -6.80 10.55 9.27
C THR A 34 -8.03 10.02 8.53
N LEU A 35 -8.95 10.89 8.13
CA LEU A 35 -10.16 10.48 7.41
C LEU A 35 -9.84 9.93 6.02
N LEU A 36 -8.95 10.61 5.28
CA LEU A 36 -8.46 10.15 3.98
C LEU A 36 -7.84 8.76 4.10
N MET A 37 -6.96 8.55 5.09
CA MET A 37 -6.30 7.26 5.30
C MET A 37 -7.26 6.18 5.75
N PHE A 38 -8.25 6.50 6.58
CA PHE A 38 -9.32 5.57 6.92
C PHE A 38 -10.06 5.10 5.67
N CYS A 39 -10.49 6.03 4.81
CA CYS A 39 -11.16 5.73 3.54
C CYS A 39 -10.27 4.90 2.60
N ALA A 40 -9.00 5.27 2.45
CA ALA A 40 -8.05 4.61 1.56
C ALA A 40 -7.64 3.20 2.05
N ASN A 41 -7.77 2.91 3.35
CA ASN A 41 -7.42 1.61 3.92
C ASN A 41 -8.62 0.66 4.05
N VAL A 42 -9.78 1.18 4.48
CA VAL A 42 -10.95 0.32 4.77
C VAL A 42 -11.51 -0.29 3.49
N LEU A 43 -11.54 0.45 2.37
CA LEU A 43 -12.13 -0.01 1.12
C LEU A 43 -11.35 -1.21 0.52
N PRO A 44 -10.01 -1.13 0.32
CA PRO A 44 -9.22 -2.30 -0.06
C PRO A 44 -9.34 -3.46 0.92
N ALA A 45 -9.34 -3.19 2.23
CA ALA A 45 -9.44 -4.23 3.24
C ALA A 45 -10.75 -5.01 3.13
N LEU A 46 -11.88 -4.33 2.94
CA LEU A 46 -13.17 -4.97 2.68
C LEU A 46 -13.16 -5.77 1.37
N ALA A 47 -12.55 -5.23 0.32
CA ALA A 47 -12.45 -5.91 -0.97
C ALA A 47 -11.61 -7.20 -0.88
N PHE A 48 -10.47 -7.18 -0.19
CA PHE A 48 -9.66 -8.37 0.08
C PHE A 48 -10.35 -9.35 1.02
N SER A 49 -11.18 -8.86 1.95
CA SER A 49 -11.96 -9.73 2.81
C SER A 49 -12.94 -10.57 2.03
N LEU A 50 -13.61 -9.99 1.04
CA LEU A 50 -14.51 -10.75 0.17
C LEU A 50 -13.76 -11.87 -0.56
N ASP A 51 -12.62 -11.56 -1.18
CA ASP A 51 -11.85 -12.58 -1.92
C ASP A 51 -11.36 -13.72 -1.01
N LEU A 52 -10.89 -13.37 0.20
CA LEU A 52 -10.41 -14.37 1.15
C LEU A 52 -11.54 -15.23 1.71
N ILE A 53 -12.71 -14.64 2.00
CA ILE A 53 -13.92 -15.36 2.43
C ILE A 53 -14.37 -16.34 1.35
N GLU A 54 -14.48 -15.89 0.09
CA GLU A 54 -14.97 -16.74 -1.00
C GLU A 54 -14.04 -17.91 -1.33
N LYS A 55 -12.72 -17.76 -1.13
CA LYS A 55 -11.74 -18.81 -1.44
C LYS A 55 -11.45 -19.76 -0.27
N THR A 56 -11.46 -19.25 0.96
CA THR A 56 -11.05 -20.03 2.14
C THR A 56 -12.21 -20.37 3.07
N GLY A 57 -13.17 -19.46 3.25
CA GLY A 57 -14.24 -19.59 4.24
C GLY A 57 -13.81 -19.49 5.71
N GLU A 58 -12.50 -19.43 5.99
CA GLU A 58 -11.90 -19.48 7.34
C GLU A 58 -11.64 -18.09 7.94
N TYR A 59 -11.44 -17.08 7.09
CA TYR A 59 -11.28 -15.69 7.51
C TYR A 59 -12.54 -14.90 7.19
N GLY A 60 -12.99 -14.07 8.11
CA GLY A 60 -14.08 -13.12 7.93
C GLY A 60 -13.62 -11.68 7.78
N VAL A 61 -14.60 -10.79 7.60
CA VAL A 61 -14.39 -9.34 7.56
C VAL A 61 -13.81 -8.83 8.88
N THR A 62 -14.27 -9.40 10.00
CA THR A 62 -13.83 -9.08 11.36
C THR A 62 -12.34 -9.30 11.56
N GLU A 63 -11.78 -10.39 11.05
CA GLU A 63 -10.36 -10.73 11.18
C GLU A 63 -9.49 -9.74 10.41
N ILE A 64 -9.94 -9.28 9.24
CA ILE A 64 -9.18 -8.34 8.40
C ILE A 64 -9.24 -6.92 8.96
N LEU A 65 -10.40 -6.49 9.47
CA LEU A 65 -10.51 -5.21 10.18
C LEU A 65 -9.63 -5.22 11.43
N PHE A 66 -9.64 -6.32 12.19
CA PHE A 66 -8.80 -6.47 13.38
C PHE A 66 -7.31 -6.54 13.04
N ALA A 67 -6.93 -7.24 11.98
CA ALA A 67 -5.55 -7.27 11.48
C ALA A 67 -5.05 -5.89 11.09
N SER A 68 -5.88 -5.11 10.40
CA SER A 68 -5.55 -3.74 9.99
C SER A 68 -5.40 -2.82 11.21
N PHE A 69 -6.26 -2.96 12.22
CA PHE A 69 -6.09 -2.25 13.50
C PHE A 69 -4.81 -2.66 14.24
N LEU A 70 -4.53 -3.97 14.35
CA LEU A 70 -3.32 -4.47 15.02
C LEU A 70 -2.05 -3.91 14.38
N GLY A 71 -1.99 -3.92 13.05
CA GLY A 71 -0.89 -3.31 12.30
C GLY A 71 -0.74 -1.82 12.61
N ALA A 72 -1.83 -1.06 12.48
CA ALA A 72 -1.81 0.38 12.75
C ALA A 72 -1.44 0.73 14.20
N ALA A 73 -1.94 -0.03 15.18
CA ALA A 73 -1.66 0.19 16.59
C ALA A 73 -0.20 -0.10 16.95
N VAL A 74 0.34 -1.24 16.51
CA VAL A 74 1.74 -1.59 16.81
C VAL A 74 2.71 -0.64 16.12
N PHE A 75 2.45 -0.29 14.86
CA PHE A 75 3.32 0.64 14.13
C PHE A 75 3.24 2.06 14.68
N SER A 76 2.04 2.59 14.96
CA SER A 76 1.92 3.93 15.54
C SER A 76 2.59 4.06 16.92
N LEU A 77 2.55 3.02 17.76
CA LEU A 77 3.09 3.07 19.12
C LEU A 77 4.57 2.71 19.20
N PHE A 78 5.05 1.74 18.40
CA PHE A 78 6.36 1.12 18.63
C PHE A 78 7.32 1.19 17.43
N SER A 79 6.87 1.59 16.23
CA SER A 79 7.78 1.71 15.08
C SER A 79 8.66 2.96 15.15
N ALA A 80 9.79 2.91 14.47
CA ALA A 80 10.64 4.08 14.22
C ALA A 80 9.96 5.03 13.23
N GLN A 81 9.35 4.52 12.16
CA GLN A 81 8.60 5.32 11.18
C GLN A 81 7.08 5.11 11.31
N PRO A 82 6.35 5.99 12.01
CA PRO A 82 4.90 5.86 12.17
C PRO A 82 4.09 6.31 10.95
N LEU A 83 4.74 6.95 9.96
CA LEU A 83 4.11 7.36 8.70
C LEU A 83 3.79 6.17 7.80
N THR A 84 4.49 5.04 7.97
CA THR A 84 4.24 3.81 7.22
C THR A 84 2.89 3.21 7.65
N ILE A 85 2.01 3.03 6.69
CA ILE A 85 0.67 2.48 6.90
C ILE A 85 0.73 0.98 6.68
N THR A 86 0.17 0.21 7.61
CA THR A 86 0.10 -1.24 7.52
C THR A 86 -1.34 -1.73 7.42
N GLY A 87 -1.54 -2.85 6.75
CA GLY A 87 -2.86 -3.44 6.51
C GLY A 87 -2.77 -4.76 5.77
N VAL A 88 -3.91 -5.33 5.40
CA VAL A 88 -3.98 -6.55 4.61
C VAL A 88 -3.90 -6.21 3.12
N THR A 89 -3.02 -6.90 2.39
CA THR A 89 -2.75 -6.66 0.97
C THR A 89 -3.20 -7.82 0.07
N GLY A 90 -3.34 -7.56 -1.23
CA GLY A 90 -3.61 -8.62 -2.21
C GLY A 90 -2.59 -9.78 -2.19
N PRO A 91 -1.28 -9.52 -2.17
CA PRO A 91 -0.24 -10.55 -2.05
C PRO A 91 -0.40 -11.52 -0.87
N ILE A 92 -0.75 -11.02 0.33
CA ILE A 92 -0.98 -11.89 1.49
C ILE A 92 -2.28 -12.70 1.33
N THR A 93 -3.31 -12.14 0.70
CA THR A 93 -4.53 -12.88 0.32
C THR A 93 -4.21 -14.00 -0.66
N VAL A 94 -3.37 -13.72 -1.67
CA VAL A 94 -2.89 -14.71 -2.64
C VAL A 94 -2.17 -15.87 -1.98
N LEU A 95 -1.24 -15.54 -1.09
CA LEU A 95 -0.49 -16.53 -0.36
C LEU A 95 -1.41 -17.40 0.52
N ASN A 96 -2.31 -16.78 1.29
CA ASN A 96 -3.19 -17.51 2.20
C ASN A 96 -4.14 -18.48 1.48
N TYR A 97 -4.78 -18.06 0.39
CA TYR A 97 -5.65 -18.99 -0.35
C TYR A 97 -4.83 -20.07 -1.04
N THR A 98 -3.63 -19.77 -1.55
CA THR A 98 -2.82 -20.78 -2.21
C THR A 98 -2.37 -21.85 -1.22
N ILE A 99 -1.94 -21.42 -0.02
CA ILE A 99 -1.66 -22.32 1.11
C ILE A 99 -2.89 -23.19 1.43
N PHE A 100 -4.08 -22.58 1.51
CA PHE A 100 -5.33 -23.30 1.75
C PHE A 100 -5.63 -24.36 0.68
N THR A 101 -5.35 -24.07 -0.60
CA THR A 101 -5.59 -25.01 -1.71
C THR A 101 -4.56 -26.14 -1.82
N VAL A 102 -3.31 -25.90 -1.41
CA VAL A 102 -2.20 -26.85 -1.56
C VAL A 102 -2.16 -27.86 -0.40
N ILE A 103 -2.55 -27.44 0.80
CA ILE A 103 -2.51 -28.33 1.98
C ILE A 103 -3.64 -29.36 1.91
N PRO A 104 -3.38 -30.64 2.22
CA PRO A 104 -4.43 -31.64 2.35
C PRO A 104 -5.48 -31.22 3.36
N ARG A 105 -6.75 -31.51 3.07
CA ARG A 105 -7.83 -31.29 4.05
C ARG A 105 -7.65 -32.22 5.28
N PRO A 106 -8.22 -31.87 6.44
CA PRO A 106 -8.21 -32.74 7.61
C PRO A 106 -8.72 -34.16 7.34
N SER A 107 -9.72 -34.30 6.47
CA SER A 107 -10.26 -35.59 6.02
C SER A 107 -9.23 -36.50 5.34
N ASN A 108 -8.17 -35.93 4.77
CA ASN A 108 -7.11 -36.63 4.04
C ASN A 108 -5.79 -36.65 4.83
N GLY A 109 -5.86 -36.48 6.17
CA GLY A 109 -4.70 -36.50 7.06
C GLY A 109 -3.93 -35.17 7.14
N GLY A 110 -4.53 -34.06 6.68
CA GLY A 110 -3.98 -32.72 6.81
C GLY A 110 -4.20 -32.07 8.19
N PRO A 111 -3.48 -30.98 8.51
CA PRO A 111 -3.69 -30.23 9.74
C PRO A 111 -4.91 -29.30 9.60
N LEU A 112 -5.42 -28.79 10.72
CA LEU A 112 -6.35 -27.65 10.69
C LEU A 112 -5.63 -26.45 10.05
N TYR A 113 -6.26 -25.83 9.04
CA TYR A 113 -5.66 -24.75 8.27
C TYR A 113 -5.17 -23.60 9.15
N LEU A 114 -6.01 -23.13 10.08
CA LEU A 114 -5.67 -22.05 11.00
C LEU A 114 -4.47 -22.41 11.89
N GLY A 115 -4.36 -23.67 12.33
CA GLY A 115 -3.21 -24.13 13.11
C GLY A 115 -1.94 -24.16 12.26
N PHE A 116 -2.03 -24.58 11.00
CA PHE A 116 -0.89 -24.59 10.09
C PHE A 116 -0.40 -23.18 9.75
N ILE A 117 -1.32 -22.26 9.39
CA ILE A 117 -0.95 -20.89 9.05
C ILE A 117 -0.37 -20.13 10.26
N ALA A 118 -0.83 -20.44 11.47
CA ALA A 118 -0.23 -19.92 12.70
C ALA A 118 1.26 -20.29 12.79
N TRP A 119 1.65 -21.54 12.50
CA TRP A 119 3.05 -21.94 12.45
C TRP A 119 3.84 -21.28 11.31
N VAL A 120 3.22 -21.08 10.14
CA VAL A 120 3.84 -20.31 9.04
C VAL A 120 4.18 -18.89 9.50
N TYR A 121 3.27 -18.24 10.22
CA TYR A 121 3.46 -16.88 10.73
C TYR A 121 4.46 -16.83 11.89
N ILE A 122 4.46 -17.82 12.80
CA ILE A 122 5.45 -17.92 13.88
C ILE A 122 6.85 -18.10 13.31
N TRP A 123 7.05 -19.02 12.37
CA TRP A 123 8.36 -19.21 11.72
C TRP A 123 8.78 -17.97 10.96
N SER A 124 7.84 -17.32 10.27
CA SER A 124 8.14 -16.08 9.55
C SER A 124 8.55 -14.98 10.53
N ALA A 125 7.85 -14.80 11.65
CA ALA A 125 8.22 -13.83 12.68
C ALA A 125 9.63 -14.07 13.24
N ILE A 126 10.00 -15.34 13.49
CA ILE A 126 11.36 -15.69 13.90
C ILE A 126 12.39 -15.27 12.84
N MET A 127 12.12 -15.51 11.56
CA MET A 127 13.00 -15.09 10.47
C MET A 127 13.09 -13.57 10.36
N HIS A 128 11.98 -12.84 10.56
CA HIS A 128 11.99 -11.37 10.63
C HIS A 128 12.90 -10.87 11.73
N PHE A 129 12.82 -11.45 12.93
CA PHE A 129 13.70 -11.09 14.05
C PHE A 129 15.16 -11.38 13.73
N ILE A 130 15.47 -12.53 13.13
CA ILE A 130 16.85 -12.88 12.73
C ILE A 130 17.38 -11.87 11.71
N ILE A 131 16.60 -11.49 10.70
CA ILE A 131 16.99 -10.50 9.68
C ILE A 131 17.19 -9.12 10.30
N ALA A 132 16.30 -8.69 11.20
CA ALA A 132 16.42 -7.40 11.89
C ALA A 132 17.68 -7.34 12.78
N ILE A 133 17.96 -8.41 13.53
CA ILE A 133 19.12 -8.50 14.44
C ILE A 133 20.44 -8.60 13.67
N SER A 134 20.46 -9.28 12.53
CA SER A 134 21.65 -9.47 11.69
C SER A 134 21.97 -8.28 10.78
N ASN A 135 21.20 -7.18 10.87
CA ASN A 135 21.29 -6.01 9.99
C ASN A 135 21.00 -6.35 8.51
N GLY A 136 20.14 -7.33 8.25
CA GLY A 136 19.72 -7.71 6.91
C GLY A 136 18.91 -6.62 6.18
N CYS A 137 18.42 -5.60 6.88
CA CYS A 137 17.82 -4.41 6.27
C CYS A 137 18.85 -3.56 5.50
N ASN A 138 20.15 -3.82 5.62
CA ASN A 138 21.18 -3.17 4.79
C ASN A 138 21.08 -3.49 3.30
N ALA A 139 20.47 -4.63 2.94
CA ALA A 139 20.25 -4.97 1.53
C ALA A 139 19.16 -4.10 0.85
N LEU A 140 18.49 -3.19 1.59
CA LEU A 140 17.56 -2.21 1.04
C LEU A 140 18.20 -1.23 0.05
N VAL A 141 19.51 -1.06 0.11
CA VAL A 141 20.24 -0.23 -0.87
C VAL A 141 20.13 -0.78 -2.30
N TYR A 142 19.86 -2.08 -2.45
CA TYR A 142 19.69 -2.69 -3.75
C TYR A 142 18.27 -2.56 -4.33
N PHE A 143 17.31 -2.05 -3.55
CA PHE A 143 15.93 -1.87 -4.00
C PHE A 143 15.81 -0.54 -4.75
N THR A 144 15.51 -0.64 -6.05
CA THR A 144 15.31 0.52 -6.92
C THR A 144 13.88 0.56 -7.45
N LEU A 145 13.53 1.58 -8.24
CA LEU A 145 12.19 1.70 -8.83
C LEU A 145 11.89 0.55 -9.81
N PHE A 146 12.90 -0.07 -10.43
CA PHE A 146 12.72 -1.17 -11.38
C PHE A 146 11.84 -2.33 -10.87
N PRO A 147 12.19 -3.06 -9.79
CA PRO A 147 11.33 -4.11 -9.26
C PRO A 147 10.00 -3.58 -8.70
N CYS A 148 9.98 -2.34 -8.20
CA CYS A 148 8.78 -1.72 -7.64
C CYS A 148 7.73 -1.41 -8.71
N ASP A 149 8.15 -0.85 -9.85
CA ASP A 149 7.32 -0.58 -11.02
C ASP A 149 6.70 -1.89 -11.55
N ALA A 150 7.51 -2.94 -11.72
CA ALA A 150 7.04 -4.25 -12.16
C ALA A 150 6.03 -4.87 -11.19
N PHE A 151 6.29 -4.76 -9.89
CA PHE A 151 5.37 -5.27 -8.86
C PHE A 151 4.06 -4.48 -8.80
N GLY A 152 4.11 -3.15 -8.83
CA GLY A 152 2.91 -2.31 -8.84
C GLY A 152 2.05 -2.58 -10.07
N PHE A 153 2.67 -2.84 -11.22
CA PHE A 153 1.97 -3.16 -12.46
C PHE A 153 1.30 -4.55 -12.38
N TYR A 154 2.00 -5.52 -11.80
CA TYR A 154 1.44 -6.84 -11.46
C TYR A 154 0.21 -6.72 -10.55
N VAL A 155 0.32 -5.97 -9.44
CA VAL A 155 -0.79 -5.79 -8.49
C VAL A 155 -2.00 -5.12 -9.17
N GLY A 156 -1.78 -4.10 -10.01
CA GLY A 156 -2.85 -3.43 -10.76
C GLY A 156 -3.63 -4.39 -11.67
N TRP A 157 -2.92 -5.30 -12.35
CA TRP A 157 -3.56 -6.31 -13.20
C TRP A 157 -4.30 -7.40 -12.41
N ILE A 158 -3.77 -7.81 -11.24
CA ILE A 158 -4.48 -8.72 -10.34
C ILE A 158 -5.79 -8.10 -9.84
N TYR A 159 -5.82 -6.82 -9.52
CA TYR A 159 -7.07 -6.14 -9.13
C TYR A 159 -8.10 -6.13 -10.25
N MET A 160 -7.66 -5.88 -11.49
CA MET A 160 -8.52 -5.99 -12.68
C MET A 160 -9.13 -7.38 -12.81
N GLN A 161 -8.29 -8.41 -12.72
CA GLN A 161 -8.73 -9.80 -12.77
C GLN A 161 -9.72 -10.14 -11.65
N TYR A 162 -9.49 -9.69 -10.42
CA TYR A 162 -10.38 -9.95 -9.29
C TYR A 162 -11.74 -9.27 -9.42
N GLY A 163 -11.79 -8.02 -9.90
CA GLY A 163 -13.07 -7.38 -10.21
C GLY A 163 -13.90 -8.20 -11.20
N VAL A 164 -13.27 -8.75 -12.25
CA VAL A 164 -13.94 -9.64 -13.21
C VAL A 164 -14.36 -10.97 -12.58
N GLN A 165 -13.52 -11.57 -11.72
CA GLN A 165 -13.83 -12.84 -11.06
C GLN A 165 -15.04 -12.73 -10.12
N ILE A 166 -15.17 -11.63 -9.37
CA ILE A 166 -16.32 -11.41 -8.46
C ILE A 166 -17.63 -11.39 -9.26
N VAL A 167 -17.67 -10.65 -10.37
CA VAL A 167 -18.86 -10.57 -11.24
C VAL A 167 -19.15 -11.91 -11.92
N SER A 168 -18.10 -12.61 -12.37
CA SER A 168 -18.24 -13.90 -13.05
C SER A 168 -18.81 -15.00 -12.12
N ARG A 169 -18.37 -15.03 -10.85
CA ARG A 169 -18.91 -15.98 -9.85
C ARG A 169 -20.38 -15.75 -9.54
N GLN A 170 -20.80 -14.49 -9.43
CA GLN A 170 -22.21 -14.13 -9.24
C GLN A 170 -23.06 -14.53 -10.46
N SER A 171 -22.54 -14.29 -11.66
CA SER A 171 -23.21 -14.70 -12.91
C SER A 171 -23.50 -16.20 -12.99
N ALA A 172 -22.72 -17.04 -12.30
CA ALA A 172 -22.88 -18.49 -12.32
C ALA A 172 -23.91 -19.01 -11.31
N THR A 173 -24.23 -18.23 -10.28
CA THR A 173 -25.02 -18.70 -9.12
C THR A 173 -26.36 -17.99 -9.02
N ASP A 174 -26.41 -16.71 -9.35
CA ASP A 174 -27.56 -15.85 -9.12
C ASP A 174 -28.53 -15.77 -10.30
N ALA A 175 -29.73 -15.29 -10.03
CA ALA A 175 -30.70 -14.95 -11.06
C ALA A 175 -30.13 -13.85 -11.98
N ILE A 176 -30.50 -13.91 -13.27
CA ILE A 176 -30.04 -12.97 -14.31
C ILE A 176 -30.25 -11.51 -13.88
N ASP A 177 -31.38 -11.20 -13.24
CA ASP A 177 -31.70 -9.85 -12.78
C ASP A 177 -30.71 -9.34 -11.70
N ALA A 178 -30.31 -10.20 -10.77
CA ALA A 178 -29.35 -9.87 -9.72
C ALA A 178 -27.94 -9.68 -10.29
N THR A 179 -27.54 -10.55 -11.24
CA THR A 179 -26.28 -10.42 -11.96
C THR A 179 -26.21 -9.13 -12.78
N LEU A 180 -27.27 -8.78 -13.51
CA LEU A 180 -27.29 -7.55 -14.29
C LEU A 180 -27.20 -6.33 -13.37
N LEU A 181 -27.91 -6.33 -12.24
CA LEU A 181 -27.82 -5.26 -11.27
C LEU A 181 -26.42 -5.17 -10.64
N SER A 182 -25.76 -6.29 -10.35
CA SER A 182 -24.40 -6.28 -9.80
C SER A 182 -23.37 -5.73 -10.80
N VAL A 183 -23.50 -6.07 -12.09
CA VAL A 183 -22.70 -5.47 -13.18
C VAL A 183 -22.95 -3.97 -13.29
N VAL A 184 -24.22 -3.54 -13.26
CA VAL A 184 -24.56 -2.10 -13.30
C VAL A 184 -23.95 -1.36 -12.13
N LEU A 185 -24.00 -1.92 -10.92
CA LEU A 185 -23.37 -1.33 -9.74
C LEU A 185 -21.85 -1.27 -9.86
N ALA A 186 -21.20 -2.31 -10.40
CA ALA A 186 -19.77 -2.34 -10.62
C ALA A 186 -19.33 -1.24 -11.61
N VAL A 187 -20.01 -1.14 -12.75
CA VAL A 187 -19.74 -0.11 -13.77
C VAL A 187 -20.04 1.29 -13.24
N THR A 188 -21.11 1.46 -12.45
CA THR A 188 -21.47 2.75 -11.85
C THR A 188 -20.43 3.19 -10.83
N MET A 189 -19.97 2.28 -9.97
CA MET A 189 -18.91 2.54 -8.99
C MET A 189 -17.60 2.97 -9.67
N PHE A 190 -17.19 2.23 -10.71
CA PHE A 190 -16.01 2.56 -11.51
C PHE A 190 -16.16 3.94 -12.17
N SER A 191 -17.26 4.17 -12.87
CA SER A 191 -17.51 5.39 -13.64
C SER A 191 -17.61 6.62 -12.74
N LEU A 192 -18.32 6.54 -11.61
CA LEU A 192 -18.48 7.65 -10.68
C LEU A 192 -17.16 8.03 -10.01
N SER A 193 -16.38 7.03 -9.57
CA SER A 193 -15.05 7.25 -9.00
C SER A 193 -14.11 7.89 -10.02
N TRP A 194 -14.18 7.44 -11.28
CA TRP A 194 -13.40 8.01 -12.37
C TRP A 194 -13.80 9.46 -12.68
N VAL A 195 -15.10 9.78 -12.70
CA VAL A 195 -15.59 11.15 -12.86
C VAL A 195 -15.11 12.05 -11.73
N PHE A 196 -15.09 11.58 -10.49
CA PHE A 196 -14.50 12.34 -9.38
C PHE A 196 -13.00 12.58 -9.57
N LYS A 197 -12.23 11.58 -10.01
CA LYS A 197 -10.82 11.75 -10.35
C LYS A 197 -10.61 12.80 -11.46
N LEU A 198 -11.38 12.73 -12.54
CA LEU A 198 -11.31 13.71 -13.63
C LEU A 198 -11.69 15.11 -13.16
N THR A 199 -12.73 15.22 -12.33
CA THR A 199 -13.19 16.51 -11.76
C THR A 199 -12.11 17.10 -10.86
N ALA A 200 -11.47 16.28 -10.03
CA ALA A 200 -10.34 16.67 -9.18
C ALA A 200 -9.12 17.18 -9.97
N GLN A 201 -8.88 16.66 -11.17
CA GLN A 201 -7.78 17.08 -12.04
C GLN A 201 -8.16 18.24 -12.98
N SER A 202 -9.46 18.46 -13.20
CA SER A 202 -9.96 19.50 -14.11
C SER A 202 -9.75 20.92 -13.57
N LYS A 203 -9.95 21.90 -14.44
CA LYS A 203 -10.02 23.33 -14.08
C LYS A 203 -11.41 23.76 -13.60
N LEU A 204 -12.34 22.81 -13.49
CA LEU A 204 -13.72 23.07 -13.07
C LEU A 204 -13.78 23.11 -11.54
N PHE A 205 -14.68 23.94 -10.99
CA PHE A 205 -14.90 24.18 -9.55
C PHE A 205 -13.81 24.97 -8.82
N HIS A 206 -14.19 25.45 -7.63
CA HIS A 206 -13.28 26.12 -6.70
C HIS A 206 -12.23 25.13 -6.16
N PRO A 207 -10.98 25.56 -5.91
CA PRO A 207 -9.89 24.69 -5.44
C PRO A 207 -10.22 23.83 -4.20
N LEU A 208 -10.99 24.37 -3.26
CA LEU A 208 -11.42 23.64 -2.06
C LEU A 208 -12.33 22.44 -2.38
N VAL A 209 -13.32 22.65 -3.25
CA VAL A 209 -14.24 21.59 -3.68
C VAL A 209 -13.46 20.51 -4.45
N ARG A 210 -12.57 20.94 -5.34
CA ARG A 210 -11.71 20.03 -6.11
C ARG A 210 -10.84 19.16 -5.21
N ARG A 211 -10.26 19.72 -4.15
CA ARG A 211 -9.48 18.98 -3.16
C ARG A 211 -10.34 18.00 -2.36
N MET A 212 -11.53 18.42 -1.92
CA MET A 212 -12.46 17.50 -1.23
C MET A 212 -12.88 16.33 -2.12
N ILE A 213 -13.12 16.56 -3.41
CA ILE A 213 -13.44 15.51 -4.38
C ILE A 213 -12.23 14.58 -4.59
N ALA A 214 -11.02 15.14 -4.67
CA ALA A 214 -9.79 14.35 -4.81
C ALA A 214 -9.57 13.40 -3.62
N ASP A 215 -9.78 13.91 -2.41
CA ASP A 215 -9.48 13.19 -1.17
C ASP A 215 -10.60 12.19 -0.79
N TYR A 216 -11.87 12.57 -0.96
CA TYR A 216 -13.01 11.77 -0.46
C TYR A 216 -13.91 11.20 -1.56
N GLY A 217 -13.66 11.52 -2.84
CA GLY A 217 -14.52 11.12 -3.95
C GLY A 217 -14.75 9.62 -4.03
N MET A 218 -13.70 8.81 -3.85
CA MET A 218 -13.81 7.35 -3.87
C MET A 218 -14.74 6.81 -2.78
N MET A 219 -14.62 7.33 -1.55
CA MET A 219 -15.49 6.92 -0.44
C MET A 219 -16.94 7.34 -0.66
N VAL A 220 -17.15 8.56 -1.15
CA VAL A 220 -18.49 9.06 -1.48
C VAL A 220 -19.13 8.22 -2.59
N ALA A 221 -18.38 7.89 -3.64
CA ALA A 221 -18.84 7.00 -4.70
C ALA A 221 -19.21 5.61 -4.16
N PHE A 222 -18.36 5.05 -3.29
CA PHE A 222 -18.59 3.76 -2.65
C PHE A 222 -19.87 3.73 -1.81
N VAL A 223 -20.08 4.73 -0.95
CA VAL A 223 -21.27 4.84 -0.12
C VAL A 223 -22.52 5.06 -0.97
N ALA A 224 -22.45 5.94 -1.97
CA ALA A 224 -23.57 6.21 -2.88
C ALA A 224 -23.98 4.96 -3.68
N CYS A 225 -23.01 4.23 -4.25
CA CYS A 225 -23.26 3.02 -5.00
C CYS A 225 -23.76 1.87 -4.11
N SER A 226 -23.29 1.79 -2.86
CA SER A 226 -23.79 0.80 -1.88
C SER A 226 -25.21 1.11 -1.40
N ALA A 227 -25.60 2.39 -1.35
CA ALA A 227 -26.95 2.82 -0.99
C ALA A 227 -27.97 2.63 -2.13
N LEU A 228 -27.53 2.67 -3.40
CA LEU A 228 -28.40 2.65 -4.58
C LEU A 228 -29.38 1.45 -4.62
N PRO A 229 -28.96 0.19 -4.34
CA PRO A 229 -29.88 -0.95 -4.36
C PRO A 229 -30.95 -0.89 -3.27
N HIS A 230 -30.65 -0.17 -2.19
CA HIS A 230 -31.54 0.03 -1.06
C HIS A 230 -32.52 1.17 -1.32
N TRP A 231 -32.59 1.74 -2.53
CA TRP A 231 -33.48 2.82 -2.88
C TRP A 231 -34.45 2.45 -4.01
N GLY A 232 -35.74 2.71 -3.79
CA GLY A 232 -36.76 2.66 -4.82
C GLY A 232 -37.08 1.23 -5.27
N ARG A 233 -37.27 1.08 -6.59
CA ARG A 233 -37.68 -0.20 -7.22
C ARG A 233 -36.60 -1.28 -7.20
N LEU A 234 -35.35 -0.92 -6.89
CA LEU A 234 -34.22 -1.85 -6.83
C LEU A 234 -34.22 -2.72 -5.57
N ARG A 235 -34.98 -2.35 -4.54
CA ARG A 235 -35.12 -3.13 -3.28
C ARG A 235 -35.68 -4.54 -3.48
N GLY A 236 -36.39 -4.77 -4.58
CA GLY A 236 -37.00 -6.06 -4.88
C GLY A 236 -36.03 -7.13 -5.39
N VAL A 237 -34.79 -6.76 -5.72
CA VAL A 237 -33.78 -7.68 -6.23
C VAL A 237 -32.83 -8.06 -5.09
N HIS A 238 -32.80 -9.33 -4.73
CA HIS A 238 -31.86 -9.85 -3.74
C HIS A 238 -30.46 -9.90 -4.34
N LEU A 239 -29.60 -8.97 -3.92
CA LEU A 239 -28.18 -8.97 -4.24
C LEU A 239 -27.40 -9.71 -3.16
N GLU A 240 -26.37 -10.45 -3.57
CA GLU A 240 -25.37 -10.94 -2.62
C GLU A 240 -24.60 -9.76 -2.02
N THR A 241 -24.66 -9.66 -0.70
CA THR A 241 -23.90 -8.68 0.08
C THR A 241 -22.69 -9.31 0.74
N LEU A 242 -21.84 -8.47 1.33
CA LEU A 242 -20.67 -8.93 2.08
C LEU A 242 -21.11 -9.78 3.29
N PRO A 243 -20.64 -11.04 3.41
CA PRO A 243 -21.00 -11.90 4.52
C PRO A 243 -20.34 -11.41 5.82
N THR A 244 -21.16 -10.99 6.78
CA THR A 244 -20.70 -10.55 8.12
C THR A 244 -21.15 -11.53 9.20
N THR A 245 -20.31 -11.74 10.21
CA THR A 245 -20.71 -12.42 11.44
C THR A 245 -21.78 -11.59 12.14
N GLY A 246 -22.90 -12.21 12.54
CA GLY A 246 -24.04 -11.53 13.16
C GLY A 246 -23.76 -10.95 14.55
N VAL A 247 -22.55 -11.15 15.09
CA VAL A 247 -22.12 -10.72 16.42
C VAL A 247 -20.85 -9.86 16.29
N ALA A 248 -20.81 -8.77 17.04
CA ALA A 248 -19.65 -7.87 17.06
C ALA A 248 -18.42 -8.57 17.64
N PHE A 249 -17.24 -8.32 17.06
CA PHE A 249 -15.95 -8.83 17.55
C PHE A 249 -15.84 -10.36 17.65
N THR A 250 -16.66 -11.11 16.90
CA THR A 250 -16.53 -12.56 16.80
C THR A 250 -15.89 -12.97 15.49
N PRO A 251 -14.88 -13.86 15.51
CA PRO A 251 -14.29 -14.40 14.30
C PRO A 251 -15.28 -15.28 13.54
N GLN A 252 -14.98 -15.52 12.27
CA GLN A 252 -15.75 -16.36 11.37
C GLN A 252 -15.91 -17.77 11.97
N GLY A 253 -17.13 -18.31 11.88
CA GLY A 253 -17.47 -19.63 12.43
C GLY A 253 -17.63 -19.69 13.96
N GLY A 254 -17.61 -18.55 14.67
CA GLY A 254 -17.83 -18.52 16.13
C GLY A 254 -16.70 -19.15 16.95
N ARG A 255 -15.50 -19.26 16.37
CA ARG A 255 -14.31 -19.80 17.03
C ARG A 255 -13.77 -18.87 18.12
N ASN A 256 -12.88 -19.39 18.96
CA ASN A 256 -12.07 -18.55 19.84
C ASN A 256 -11.01 -17.79 19.02
N TRP A 257 -10.65 -16.58 19.47
CA TRP A 257 -9.58 -15.79 18.85
C TRP A 257 -8.23 -16.49 18.89
N ILE A 258 -7.90 -17.15 19.99
CA ILE A 258 -6.65 -17.91 20.08
C ILE A 258 -6.82 -19.22 19.30
N VAL A 259 -6.00 -19.39 18.27
CA VAL A 259 -5.97 -20.64 17.50
C VAL A 259 -5.19 -21.69 18.28
N PRO A 260 -5.72 -22.93 18.44
CA PRO A 260 -4.97 -24.02 19.06
C PRO A 260 -3.87 -24.55 18.12
N PHE A 261 -2.79 -23.78 17.97
CA PHE A 261 -1.67 -24.14 17.10
C PHE A 261 -0.80 -25.26 17.70
N TRP A 262 -0.89 -25.51 19.01
CA TRP A 262 -0.18 -26.59 19.70
C TRP A 262 -0.71 -27.99 19.38
N ASP A 263 -1.94 -28.12 18.85
CA ASP A 263 -2.53 -29.41 18.48
C ASP A 263 -2.06 -29.90 17.10
N VAL A 264 -1.21 -29.14 16.41
CA VAL A 264 -0.71 -29.47 15.08
C VAL A 264 0.43 -30.51 15.17
N PRO A 265 0.35 -31.65 14.45
CA PRO A 265 1.41 -32.64 14.45
C PRO A 265 2.77 -32.05 14.01
N ALA A 266 3.86 -32.46 14.67
CA ALA A 266 5.20 -31.92 14.43
C ALA A 266 5.66 -31.99 12.96
N LYS A 267 5.18 -32.98 12.20
CA LYS A 267 5.41 -33.08 10.74
C LYS A 267 4.97 -31.80 10.00
N TRP A 268 3.79 -31.28 10.34
CA TRP A 268 3.22 -30.10 9.70
C TRP A 268 3.90 -28.80 10.15
N VAL A 269 4.41 -28.77 11.38
CA VAL A 269 5.24 -27.66 11.88
C VAL A 269 6.52 -27.50 11.06
N GLY A 270 7.17 -28.61 10.67
CA GLY A 270 8.34 -28.57 9.77
C GLY A 270 8.00 -28.18 8.33
N ILE A 271 6.86 -28.65 7.81
CA ILE A 271 6.38 -28.31 6.45
C ILE A 271 6.00 -26.83 6.33
N ALA A 272 5.71 -26.14 7.43
CA ALA A 272 5.42 -24.70 7.43
C ALA A 272 6.64 -23.82 7.06
N ILE A 273 7.87 -24.31 7.23
CA ILE A 273 9.10 -23.51 7.05
C ILE A 273 9.26 -22.94 5.63
N PRO A 274 9.12 -23.71 4.53
CA PRO A 274 9.18 -23.15 3.17
C PRO A 274 8.18 -22.03 2.92
N PHE A 275 6.94 -22.17 3.41
CA PHE A 275 5.92 -21.13 3.30
C PHE A 275 6.30 -19.89 4.11
N ALA A 276 6.89 -20.08 5.28
CA ALA A 276 7.38 -18.99 6.13
C ALA A 276 8.54 -18.23 5.48
N ILE A 277 9.43 -18.92 4.76
CA ILE A 277 10.51 -18.26 3.98
C ILE A 277 9.89 -17.38 2.90
N LEU A 278 8.91 -17.90 2.15
CA LEU A 278 8.23 -17.14 1.09
C LEU A 278 7.48 -15.92 1.64
N LEU A 279 6.77 -16.09 2.77
CA LEU A 279 6.13 -14.98 3.47
C LEU A 279 7.14 -13.94 3.94
N THR A 280 8.27 -14.38 4.50
CA THR A 280 9.33 -13.48 4.97
C THR A 280 9.95 -12.69 3.83
N ILE A 281 10.19 -13.33 2.68
CA ILE A 281 10.69 -12.65 1.48
C ILE A 281 9.68 -11.60 0.99
N LEU A 282 8.39 -11.96 0.93
CA LEU A 282 7.33 -11.05 0.53
C LEU A 282 7.26 -9.83 1.46
N PHE A 283 7.25 -10.05 2.76
CA PHE A 283 7.18 -8.98 3.75
C PHE A 283 8.45 -8.13 3.77
N TYR A 284 9.61 -8.75 3.56
CA TYR A 284 10.87 -8.03 3.36
C TYR A 284 10.82 -7.08 2.16
N PHE A 285 10.17 -7.48 1.06
CA PHE A 285 9.96 -6.59 -0.08
C PHE A 285 8.91 -5.52 0.23
N ASP A 286 7.66 -5.91 0.51
CA ASP A 286 6.51 -5.00 0.63
C ASP A 286 6.71 -3.94 1.72
N HIS A 287 7.13 -4.37 2.91
CA HIS A 287 7.26 -3.46 4.04
C HIS A 287 8.37 -2.44 3.81
N ASN A 288 9.52 -2.90 3.33
CA ASN A 288 10.65 -2.00 3.17
C ASN A 288 10.46 -1.06 1.97
N VAL A 289 9.86 -1.52 0.87
CA VAL A 289 9.47 -0.64 -0.23
C VAL A 289 8.45 0.40 0.25
N SER A 290 7.44 -0.01 1.02
CA SER A 290 6.44 0.91 1.59
C SER A 290 7.06 1.96 2.53
N SER A 291 7.92 1.53 3.47
CA SER A 291 8.62 2.44 4.41
C SER A 291 9.52 3.44 3.67
N LEU A 292 10.21 2.96 2.64
CA LEU A 292 11.16 3.75 1.87
C LEU A 292 10.44 4.72 0.91
N MET A 293 9.28 4.35 0.36
CA MET A 293 8.39 5.28 -0.36
C MET A 293 7.76 6.34 0.55
N ALA A 294 7.43 5.99 1.80
CA ALA A 294 6.98 6.97 2.80
C ALA A 294 8.05 8.03 3.11
N GLN A 295 9.32 7.69 2.86
CA GLN A 295 10.53 8.48 3.14
C GLN A 295 11.27 8.92 1.87
N SER A 296 10.58 8.96 0.73
CA SER A 296 11.14 9.39 -0.56
C SER A 296 11.74 10.81 -0.51
N SER A 297 12.73 11.10 -1.36
CA SER A 297 13.34 12.44 -1.55
C SER A 297 12.36 13.54 -1.91
N ALA A 298 11.20 13.17 -2.46
CA ALA A 298 10.13 14.11 -2.72
C ALA A 298 9.60 14.78 -1.43
N PHE A 299 9.85 14.19 -0.26
CA PHE A 299 9.33 14.65 1.02
C PHE A 299 10.44 15.25 1.90
N PRO A 300 10.35 16.53 2.30
CA PRO A 300 11.31 17.17 3.20
C PRO A 300 11.08 16.72 4.66
N LEU A 301 11.49 15.49 4.97
CA LEU A 301 11.48 14.93 6.33
C LEU A 301 12.62 15.52 7.16
N ARG A 302 12.40 15.66 8.47
CA ARG A 302 13.36 16.28 9.41
C ARG A 302 13.90 15.30 10.44
N LYS A 303 13.12 14.28 10.83
CA LYS A 303 13.52 13.32 11.86
C LYS A 303 14.18 12.09 11.19
N PRO A 304 15.08 11.38 11.89
CA PRO A 304 15.83 10.28 11.31
C PRO A 304 14.92 9.09 10.96
N PRO A 305 15.18 8.39 9.83
CA PRO A 305 14.52 7.13 9.49
C PRO A 305 15.00 5.98 10.38
N GLY A 306 14.17 4.95 10.54
CA GLY A 306 14.57 3.67 11.12
C GLY A 306 13.92 2.52 10.38
N PHE A 307 14.71 1.54 9.97
CA PHE A 307 14.25 0.40 9.16
C PHE A 307 14.34 -0.93 9.94
N HIS A 308 15.35 -1.08 10.80
CA HIS A 308 15.57 -2.30 11.57
C HIS A 308 14.51 -2.46 12.65
N LEU A 309 14.17 -1.35 13.34
CA LEU A 309 13.11 -1.37 14.35
C LEU A 309 11.75 -1.66 13.73
N ASP A 310 11.43 -1.03 12.59
CA ASP A 310 10.16 -1.27 11.89
C ASP A 310 10.03 -2.72 11.43
N PHE A 311 11.09 -3.29 10.87
CA PHE A 311 11.10 -4.68 10.44
C PHE A 311 11.00 -5.67 11.62
N PHE A 312 11.59 -5.32 12.77
CA PHE A 312 11.39 -6.07 14.01
C PHE A 312 9.92 -5.99 14.48
N MET A 313 9.30 -4.82 14.45
CA MET A 313 7.89 -4.64 14.81
C MET A 313 6.94 -5.38 13.85
N LEU A 314 7.29 -5.49 12.56
CA LEU A 314 6.58 -6.34 11.61
C LEU A 314 6.60 -7.82 12.01
N GLY A 315 7.73 -8.30 12.55
CA GLY A 315 7.82 -9.65 13.11
C GLY A 315 6.88 -9.83 14.31
N VAL A 316 6.81 -8.84 15.20
CA VAL A 316 5.88 -8.85 16.36
C VAL A 316 4.43 -8.90 15.90
N THR A 317 4.02 -8.06 14.93
CA THR A 317 2.65 -8.07 14.40
C THR A 317 2.32 -9.40 13.73
N THR A 318 3.26 -9.96 12.97
CA THR A 318 3.08 -11.26 12.29
C THR A 318 2.94 -12.41 13.30
N PHE A 319 3.72 -12.38 14.39
CA PHE A 319 3.61 -13.34 15.48
C PHE A 319 2.24 -13.29 16.16
N LEU A 320 1.79 -12.08 16.53
CA LEU A 320 0.47 -11.88 17.13
C LEU A 320 -0.65 -12.29 16.17
N ALA A 321 -0.52 -11.96 14.89
CA ALA A 321 -1.49 -12.36 13.87
C ALA A 321 -1.62 -13.89 13.76
N GLY A 322 -0.50 -14.62 13.87
CA GLY A 322 -0.48 -16.08 13.88
C GLY A 322 -1.23 -16.69 15.07
N ILE A 323 -1.01 -16.16 16.27
CA ILE A 323 -1.69 -16.64 17.49
C ILE A 323 -3.20 -16.38 17.42
N LEU A 324 -3.59 -15.21 16.92
CA LEU A 324 -4.98 -14.78 16.82
C LEU A 324 -5.72 -15.37 15.60
N GLY A 325 -4.98 -16.05 14.71
CA GLY A 325 -5.53 -16.56 13.45
C GLY A 325 -6.16 -15.46 12.61
N ILE A 326 -5.50 -14.30 12.52
CA ILE A 326 -5.88 -13.21 11.63
C ILE A 326 -4.83 -13.05 10.53
N PRO A 327 -5.19 -12.55 9.34
CA PRO A 327 -4.20 -12.30 8.29
C PRO A 327 -3.11 -11.34 8.78
N ALA A 328 -1.85 -11.64 8.47
CA ALA A 328 -0.76 -10.79 8.93
C ALA A 328 -0.77 -9.43 8.19
N PRO A 329 -0.82 -8.29 8.92
CA PRO A 329 -0.74 -6.97 8.31
C PRO A 329 0.68 -6.67 7.84
N ASN A 330 0.82 -6.05 6.66
CA ASN A 330 2.10 -5.61 6.10
C ASN A 330 2.03 -4.19 5.54
N GLY A 331 3.18 -3.65 5.13
CA GLY A 331 3.29 -2.28 4.61
C GLY A 331 2.48 -2.08 3.31
N LEU A 332 1.66 -1.04 3.31
CA LEU A 332 0.80 -0.68 2.19
C LEU A 332 1.54 0.28 1.24
N ILE A 333 1.91 -0.20 0.06
CA ILE A 333 2.75 0.56 -0.90
C ILE A 333 2.10 1.87 -1.36
N PRO A 334 0.87 1.91 -1.92
CA PRO A 334 0.29 3.16 -2.41
C PRO A 334 -0.22 4.07 -1.27
N GLN A 335 -0.64 3.51 -0.15
CA GLN A 335 -1.18 4.29 0.97
C GLN A 335 -0.10 5.05 1.75
N ALA A 336 1.10 4.49 1.89
CA ALA A 336 2.21 5.15 2.57
C ALA A 336 2.59 6.55 2.00
N PRO A 337 2.83 6.74 0.68
CA PRO A 337 3.14 8.05 0.14
C PRO A 337 1.92 9.00 0.13
N ILE A 338 0.69 8.49 0.00
CA ILE A 338 -0.53 9.31 0.10
C ILE A 338 -0.64 9.90 1.51
N HIS A 339 -0.34 9.10 2.53
CA HIS A 339 -0.32 9.55 3.91
C HIS A 339 0.72 10.66 4.12
N THR A 340 1.98 10.45 3.73
CA THR A 340 3.03 11.47 3.85
C THR A 340 2.67 12.74 3.07
N ARG A 341 2.12 12.61 1.86
CA ARG A 341 1.68 13.74 1.02
C ARG A 341 0.57 14.56 1.67
N SER A 342 -0.39 13.91 2.33
CA SER A 342 -1.50 14.59 3.02
C SER A 342 -1.02 15.47 4.18
N LEU A 343 0.15 15.15 4.75
CA LEU A 343 0.80 15.85 5.86
C LEU A 343 1.82 16.90 5.41
N LEU A 344 2.02 17.08 4.11
CA LEU A 344 2.92 18.11 3.58
C LEU A 344 2.42 19.50 3.90
N ILE A 345 3.34 20.38 4.29
CA ILE A 345 3.14 21.82 4.42
C ILE A 345 3.75 22.48 3.18
N PHE A 346 2.91 23.18 2.43
CA PHE A 346 3.32 23.97 1.27
C PHE A 346 3.54 25.43 1.70
N ASP A 347 4.64 26.04 1.24
CA ASP A 347 4.75 27.50 1.21
C ASP A 347 4.22 28.02 -0.10
N HIS A 348 3.65 29.22 -0.04
CA HIS A 348 3.40 30.01 -1.22
C HIS A 348 4.59 30.95 -1.39
N ILE A 349 5.48 30.64 -2.33
CA ILE A 349 6.55 31.58 -2.67
C ILE A 349 5.93 32.65 -3.59
N PRO A 350 5.85 33.92 -3.18
CA PRO A 350 5.55 34.98 -4.13
C PRO A 350 6.74 35.09 -5.10
N VAL A 351 6.47 34.94 -6.40
CA VAL A 351 7.49 35.16 -7.42
C VAL A 351 7.87 36.64 -7.38
N ALA A 352 9.10 36.94 -6.94
CA ALA A 352 9.68 38.26 -7.13
C ALA A 352 9.79 38.50 -8.64
N ARG A 353 9.11 39.54 -9.14
CA ARG A 353 9.33 40.04 -10.50
C ARG A 353 10.79 40.45 -10.59
N HIS A 354 11.61 39.62 -11.21
CA HIS A 354 12.87 40.09 -11.75
C HIS A 354 12.54 40.85 -13.04
N ASP A 355 13.07 42.07 -13.12
CA ASP A 355 13.15 42.95 -14.29
C ASP A 355 12.01 43.98 -14.44
N ALA A 356 12.14 45.07 -13.68
CA ALA A 356 11.74 46.40 -14.14
C ALA A 356 12.80 47.41 -13.67
N GLU A 357 13.62 47.81 -14.64
CA GLU A 357 14.51 48.94 -14.62
C GLU A 357 13.75 50.23 -14.28
N LYS A 358 14.36 51.07 -13.42
CA LYS A 358 14.08 52.48 -13.08
C LYS A 358 12.79 53.12 -13.63
N VAL A 359 11.83 53.45 -12.75
CA VAL A 359 10.96 54.64 -12.89
C VAL A 359 10.65 55.23 -11.50
N ASP A 360 10.71 56.55 -11.41
CA ASP A 360 10.56 57.45 -10.25
C ASP A 360 9.18 57.41 -9.54
N PRO A 361 9.04 58.00 -8.32
CA PRO A 361 7.95 57.69 -7.39
C PRO A 361 6.78 58.68 -7.55
N VAL A 362 5.61 58.19 -7.96
CA VAL A 362 4.35 58.93 -7.79
C VAL A 362 3.19 57.98 -7.52
N SER A 363 2.35 58.38 -6.56
CA SER A 363 1.01 57.89 -6.18
C SER A 363 0.91 56.49 -5.58
N GLU A 364 0.82 56.48 -4.25
CA GLU A 364 -0.02 55.56 -3.51
C GLU A 364 -1.46 55.58 -4.07
N GLU A 365 -2.14 54.44 -3.96
CA GLU A 365 -3.49 54.11 -4.45
C GLU A 365 -3.52 53.33 -5.78
N ALA A 366 -4.07 52.11 -5.69
CA ALA A 366 -4.36 51.14 -6.75
C ALA A 366 -3.28 50.08 -7.08
N VAL A 367 -3.09 49.09 -6.19
CA VAL A 367 -2.76 47.71 -6.63
C VAL A 367 -3.49 46.69 -5.76
N SER A 368 -4.78 46.50 -6.02
CA SER A 368 -5.57 45.37 -5.55
C SER A 368 -5.90 44.42 -6.71
N HIS A 369 -4.90 43.92 -7.44
CA HIS A 369 -5.16 42.89 -8.44
C HIS A 369 -3.96 41.96 -8.68
N GLY A 370 -4.19 40.67 -8.39
CA GLY A 370 -3.57 39.57 -9.12
C GLY A 370 -2.16 39.15 -8.70
N VAL A 371 -2.01 38.63 -7.47
CA VAL A 371 -0.87 37.73 -7.17
C VAL A 371 -1.17 36.40 -7.87
N GLN A 372 -0.54 36.18 -9.01
CA GLN A 372 -0.56 34.89 -9.69
C GLN A 372 0.37 33.94 -8.92
N VAL A 373 -0.21 33.15 -8.01
CA VAL A 373 0.50 32.13 -7.23
C VAL A 373 0.88 31.00 -8.17
N VAL A 374 2.14 30.93 -8.59
CA VAL A 374 2.65 29.86 -9.47
C VAL A 374 3.85 29.20 -8.79
N GLY A 375 3.55 28.29 -7.86
CA GLY A 375 4.53 27.40 -7.23
C GLY A 375 4.26 27.16 -5.75
N GLU A 376 3.71 25.99 -5.41
CA GLU A 376 3.68 25.48 -4.04
C GLU A 376 4.94 24.64 -3.82
N ARG A 377 5.86 25.09 -2.95
CA ARG A 377 7.04 24.29 -2.57
C ARG A 377 6.78 23.64 -1.23
N ALA A 378 6.96 22.32 -1.14
CA ALA A 378 6.90 21.62 0.13
C ALA A 378 8.06 22.05 1.05
N ILE A 379 7.75 22.58 2.23
CA ILE A 379 8.74 23.05 3.23
C ILE A 379 9.05 21.96 4.27
N GLY A 380 8.05 21.12 4.57
CA GLY A 380 8.13 20.15 5.64
C GLY A 380 6.93 19.19 5.63
N VAL A 381 7.09 18.08 6.33
CA VAL A 381 6.02 17.13 6.64
C VAL A 381 5.74 17.19 8.13
N VAL A 382 4.46 17.16 8.52
CA VAL A 382 4.09 16.94 9.92
C VAL A 382 4.31 15.46 10.25
N GLU A 383 5.44 15.15 10.88
CA GLU A 383 5.77 13.78 11.31
C GLU A 383 5.10 13.46 12.65
N GLN A 384 4.11 12.57 12.64
CA GLN A 384 3.26 12.27 13.80
C GLN A 384 2.82 10.79 13.86
N ARG A 385 2.29 10.39 15.02
CA ARG A 385 1.78 9.02 15.31
C ARG A 385 0.25 8.91 15.34
N LEU A 386 -0.43 10.02 15.57
CA LEU A 386 -1.86 10.07 15.86
C LEU A 386 -2.75 9.64 14.70
N SER A 387 -2.48 10.07 13.46
CA SER A 387 -3.32 9.74 12.31
C SER A 387 -3.34 8.25 12.06
N ASN A 388 -2.19 7.58 12.20
CA ASN A 388 -2.06 6.15 11.99
C ASN A 388 -2.86 5.38 13.05
N LEU A 389 -2.69 5.75 14.32
CA LEU A 389 -3.47 5.16 15.41
C LEU A 389 -4.98 5.45 15.25
N ALA A 390 -5.35 6.68 14.88
CA ALA A 390 -6.73 7.10 14.77
C ALA A 390 -7.45 6.43 13.59
N GLN A 391 -6.81 6.28 12.42
CA GLN A 391 -7.42 5.52 11.32
C GLN A 391 -7.56 4.03 11.66
N GLY A 392 -6.56 3.47 12.37
CA GLY A 392 -6.67 2.12 12.93
C GLY A 392 -7.87 2.00 13.87
N GLY A 393 -8.04 2.95 14.79
CA GLY A 393 -9.17 3.00 15.71
C GLY A 393 -10.53 3.14 15.01
N LEU A 394 -10.61 3.93 13.93
CA LEU A 394 -11.81 4.01 13.10
C LEU A 394 -12.11 2.67 12.40
N THR A 395 -11.07 1.96 11.95
CA THR A 395 -11.21 0.61 11.38
C THR A 395 -11.70 -0.39 12.43
N LEU A 396 -11.26 -0.26 13.68
CA LEU A 396 -11.78 -1.07 14.79
C LEU A 396 -13.25 -0.72 15.09
N LEU A 397 -13.64 0.55 15.01
CA LEU A 397 -15.02 1.01 15.20
C LEU A 397 -15.97 0.35 14.19
N CYS A 398 -15.50 0.04 12.98
CA CYS A 398 -16.27 -0.70 11.98
C CYS A 398 -16.69 -2.11 12.43
N MET A 399 -16.05 -2.69 13.44
CA MET A 399 -16.42 -4.00 14.00
C MET A 399 -17.58 -3.93 15.01
N ILE A 400 -18.00 -2.72 15.41
CA ILE A 400 -19.16 -2.54 16.30
C ILE A 400 -20.42 -3.03 15.59
N GLY A 401 -21.23 -3.84 16.29
CA GLY A 401 -22.38 -4.59 15.73
C GLY A 401 -23.29 -3.77 14.80
N PRO A 402 -23.80 -2.59 15.24
CA PRO A 402 -24.55 -1.69 14.36
C PRO A 402 -23.84 -1.33 13.05
N ILE A 403 -22.57 -0.95 13.08
CA ILE A 403 -21.82 -0.54 11.87
C ILE A 403 -21.53 -1.77 11.00
N LEU A 404 -21.05 -2.84 11.61
CA LEU A 404 -20.73 -4.09 10.92
C LEU A 404 -21.95 -4.66 10.19
N HIS A 405 -23.10 -4.76 10.86
CA HIS A 405 -24.29 -5.35 10.26
C HIS A 405 -25.04 -4.37 9.35
N GLN A 406 -25.24 -3.12 9.78
CA GLN A 406 -26.11 -2.19 9.06
C GLN A 406 -25.44 -1.47 7.91
N VAL A 407 -24.12 -1.23 8.01
CA VAL A 407 -23.34 -0.55 6.97
C VAL A 407 -22.59 -1.57 6.14
N ILE A 408 -21.76 -2.40 6.77
CA ILE A 408 -20.84 -3.29 6.05
C ILE A 408 -21.56 -4.50 5.46
N GLY A 409 -22.43 -5.17 6.23
CA GLY A 409 -23.20 -6.34 5.78
C GLY A 409 -24.23 -6.05 4.67
N ARG A 410 -24.48 -4.77 4.37
CA ARG A 410 -25.35 -4.33 3.26
C ARG A 410 -24.58 -3.97 1.99
N ILE A 411 -23.25 -3.99 2.00
CA ILE A 411 -22.46 -3.65 0.83
C ILE A 411 -22.66 -4.76 -0.23
N PRO A 412 -23.20 -4.43 -1.42
CA PRO A 412 -23.33 -5.41 -2.49
C PRO A 412 -21.95 -5.79 -3.03
N LYS A 413 -21.73 -7.08 -3.28
CA LYS A 413 -20.46 -7.56 -3.84
C LYS A 413 -20.12 -6.92 -5.21
N GLY A 414 -21.14 -6.58 -6.01
CA GLY A 414 -20.95 -5.85 -7.28
C GLY A 414 -20.27 -4.48 -7.12
N VAL A 415 -20.52 -3.76 -6.01
CA VAL A 415 -19.84 -2.48 -5.75
C VAL A 415 -18.34 -2.71 -5.47
N LEU A 416 -18.00 -3.78 -4.74
CA LEU A 416 -16.61 -4.15 -4.47
C LEU A 416 -15.86 -4.57 -5.75
N ALA A 417 -16.55 -5.19 -6.72
CA ALA A 417 -15.96 -5.45 -8.04
C ALA A 417 -15.61 -4.15 -8.78
N GLY A 418 -16.51 -3.16 -8.77
CA GLY A 418 -16.25 -1.84 -9.35
C GLY A 418 -15.13 -1.07 -8.65
N LEU A 419 -15.00 -1.23 -7.33
CA LEU A 419 -13.88 -0.70 -6.56
C LEU A 419 -12.54 -1.32 -6.99
N PHE A 420 -12.48 -2.65 -7.18
CA PHE A 420 -11.29 -3.32 -7.68
C PHE A 420 -10.88 -2.83 -9.08
N TRP A 421 -11.85 -2.61 -9.98
CA TRP A 421 -11.56 -2.02 -11.29
C TRP A 421 -11.03 -0.59 -11.16
N TYR A 422 -11.62 0.25 -10.31
CA TYR A 422 -11.12 1.60 -10.13
C TYR A 422 -9.67 1.58 -9.61
N MET A 423 -9.42 0.87 -8.50
CA MET A 423 -8.08 0.78 -7.90
C MET A 423 -7.05 0.16 -8.85
N GLY A 424 -7.42 -0.88 -9.60
CA GLY A 424 -6.53 -1.49 -10.59
C GLY A 424 -6.19 -0.53 -11.73
N SER A 425 -7.15 0.27 -12.19
CA SER A 425 -6.92 1.21 -13.30
C SER A 425 -6.02 2.35 -12.87
N GLU A 426 -6.25 2.88 -11.67
CA GLU A 426 -5.42 3.90 -11.06
C GLU A 426 -3.99 3.42 -10.86
N ALA A 427 -3.82 2.23 -10.29
CA ALA A 427 -2.50 1.61 -10.10
C ALA A 427 -1.76 1.41 -11.43
N LEU A 428 -2.45 1.04 -12.51
CA LEU A 428 -1.85 0.88 -13.84
C LEU A 428 -1.46 2.23 -14.46
N LEU A 429 -2.26 3.28 -14.31
CA LEU A 429 -1.97 4.59 -14.91
C LEU A 429 -0.83 5.33 -14.23
N GLU A 430 -0.74 5.22 -12.91
CA GLU A 430 0.30 5.87 -12.11
C GLU A 430 1.62 5.08 -12.12
N ASN A 431 1.62 3.89 -12.72
CA ASN A 431 2.80 3.06 -12.81
C ASN A 431 3.84 3.62 -13.80
N GLY A 432 5.12 3.52 -13.44
CA GLY A 432 6.22 3.93 -14.28
C GLY A 432 6.33 3.16 -15.60
N ILE A 433 5.85 1.91 -15.69
CA ILE A 433 5.79 1.15 -16.96
C ILE A 433 4.82 1.80 -17.94
N THR A 434 3.62 2.14 -17.46
CA THR A 434 2.58 2.75 -18.30
C THR A 434 2.97 4.15 -18.74
N ALA A 435 3.57 4.95 -17.85
CA ALA A 435 4.10 6.27 -18.22
C ALA A 435 5.14 6.17 -19.34
N LYS A 436 6.09 5.22 -19.22
CA LYS A 436 7.11 4.95 -20.25
C LYS A 436 6.50 4.42 -21.55
N LEU A 437 5.49 3.54 -21.48
CA LEU A 437 4.75 3.07 -22.65
C LEU A 437 3.96 4.19 -23.34
N SER A 438 3.28 5.05 -22.58
CA SER A 438 2.55 6.19 -23.13
C SER A 438 3.49 7.20 -23.80
N PHE A 439 4.70 7.38 -23.26
CA PHE A 439 5.73 8.21 -23.88
C PHE A 439 6.24 7.59 -25.19
N LEU A 440 6.49 6.27 -25.22
CA LEU A 440 6.96 5.56 -26.41
C LEU A 440 5.93 5.55 -27.56
N LEU A 441 4.65 5.43 -27.21
CA LEU A 441 3.52 5.42 -28.15
C LEU A 441 2.99 6.83 -28.47
N GLY A 442 3.38 7.84 -27.68
CA GLY A 442 2.95 9.21 -27.84
C GLY A 442 3.54 9.90 -29.08
N ASP A 443 2.77 10.82 -29.66
CA ASP A 443 3.23 11.66 -30.77
C ASP A 443 4.37 12.57 -30.28
N ALA A 444 5.51 12.53 -30.97
CA ALA A 444 6.68 13.34 -30.68
C ALA A 444 6.40 14.85 -30.68
N ARG A 445 5.31 15.30 -31.33
CA ARG A 445 4.90 16.72 -31.38
C ARG A 445 4.18 17.20 -30.11
N LEU A 446 3.58 16.28 -29.34
CA LEU A 446 2.78 16.60 -28.15
C LEU A 446 3.57 16.41 -26.84
N ILE A 447 4.80 15.90 -26.93
CA ILE A 447 5.68 15.70 -25.77
C ILE A 447 6.26 17.05 -25.35
N LEU A 448 6.19 17.36 -24.05
CA LEU A 448 6.81 18.55 -23.48
C LEU A 448 8.33 18.49 -23.66
N ARG A 449 8.93 19.61 -24.09
CA ARG A 449 10.39 19.70 -24.36
C ARG A 449 11.26 19.45 -23.12
N GLU A 450 10.70 19.55 -21.92
CA GLU A 450 11.40 19.40 -20.65
C GLU A 450 11.33 17.98 -20.07
N GLU A 451 10.70 17.02 -20.76
CA GLU A 451 10.63 15.66 -20.22
C GLU A 451 12.01 14.98 -20.19
N PRO A 452 12.45 14.44 -19.03
CA PRO A 452 13.77 13.83 -18.88
C PRO A 452 13.94 12.57 -19.73
N LEU A 453 12.83 11.93 -20.14
CA LEU A 453 12.83 10.75 -21.01
C LEU A 453 13.30 11.05 -22.44
N LEU A 454 13.31 12.32 -22.87
CA LEU A 454 13.85 12.74 -24.17
C LEU A 454 15.37 12.61 -24.27
N LEU A 455 16.07 12.61 -23.12
CA LEU A 455 17.53 12.47 -23.06
C LEU A 455 18.01 11.04 -23.34
N ILE A 456 17.09 10.07 -23.37
CA ILE A 456 17.38 8.64 -23.49
C ILE A 456 17.20 8.19 -24.94
N ARG A 457 18.09 7.29 -25.39
CA ARG A 457 17.92 6.62 -26.69
C ARG A 457 16.64 5.79 -26.69
N ARG A 458 15.69 6.07 -27.60
CA ARG A 458 14.40 5.35 -27.72
C ARG A 458 14.53 3.82 -27.75
N LYS A 459 15.59 3.27 -28.36
CA LYS A 459 15.87 1.83 -28.39
C LYS A 459 16.14 1.25 -26.99
N MET A 460 16.87 2.00 -26.16
CA MET A 460 17.16 1.60 -24.77
C MET A 460 15.92 1.71 -23.90
N LEU A 461 15.07 2.73 -24.13
CA LEU A 461 13.79 2.84 -23.43
C LEU A 461 12.85 1.67 -23.77
N TRP A 462 12.78 1.25 -25.04
CA TRP A 462 12.06 0.04 -25.44
C TRP A 462 12.62 -1.22 -24.77
N LEU A 463 13.94 -1.38 -24.72
CA LEU A 463 14.59 -2.50 -24.04
C LEU A 463 14.28 -2.51 -22.54
N TRP A 464 14.30 -1.34 -21.90
CA TRP A 464 13.97 -1.19 -20.48
C TRP A 464 12.54 -1.63 -20.17
N VAL A 465 11.57 -1.12 -20.94
CA VAL A 465 10.16 -1.49 -20.79
C VAL A 465 9.96 -2.97 -21.08
N PHE A 466 10.63 -3.52 -22.09
CA PHE A 466 10.57 -4.94 -22.40
C PHE A 466 11.06 -5.83 -21.24
N LEU A 467 12.16 -5.47 -20.58
CA LEU A 467 12.66 -6.19 -19.40
C LEU A 467 11.67 -6.13 -18.23
N LEU A 468 11.05 -4.97 -17.99
CA LEU A 468 9.99 -4.83 -16.99
C LEU A 468 8.77 -5.70 -17.30
N LEU A 469 8.33 -5.71 -18.56
CA LEU A 469 7.22 -6.53 -19.02
C LEU A 469 7.51 -8.03 -18.92
N ILE A 470 8.76 -8.48 -19.14
CA ILE A 470 9.16 -9.87 -18.89
C ILE A 470 9.03 -10.20 -17.39
N GLY A 471 9.51 -9.31 -16.51
CA GLY A 471 9.39 -9.49 -15.07
C GLY A 471 7.93 -9.61 -14.63
N PHE A 472 7.08 -8.69 -15.10
CA PHE A 472 5.63 -8.74 -14.91
C PHE A 472 5.00 -10.01 -15.47
N ALA A 473 5.33 -10.41 -16.70
CA ALA A 473 4.77 -11.59 -17.33
C ALA A 473 5.16 -12.86 -16.57
N GLY A 474 6.40 -12.94 -16.07
CA GLY A 474 6.88 -14.03 -15.23
C GLY A 474 6.12 -14.13 -13.90
N THR A 475 5.97 -13.02 -13.19
CA THR A 475 5.19 -13.00 -11.93
C THR A 475 3.73 -13.34 -12.17
N PHE A 476 3.11 -12.71 -13.18
CA PHE A 476 1.71 -12.96 -13.53
C PHE A 476 1.46 -14.40 -13.96
N ALA A 477 2.29 -14.98 -14.83
CA ALA A 477 2.15 -16.37 -15.28
C ALA A 477 2.23 -17.37 -14.11
N ILE A 478 3.19 -17.19 -13.21
CA ILE A 478 3.35 -18.07 -12.04
C ILE A 478 2.11 -18.00 -11.14
N THR A 479 1.52 -16.81 -10.97
CA THR A 479 0.34 -16.62 -10.11
C THR A 479 -0.94 -17.27 -10.63
N GLN A 480 -1.02 -17.56 -11.94
CA GLN A 480 -2.13 -18.32 -12.51
C GLN A 480 -1.97 -19.85 -12.35
N THR A 481 -0.85 -20.31 -11.79
CA THR A 481 -0.57 -21.74 -11.60
C THR A 481 -0.60 -22.13 -10.12
N ILE A 482 -0.56 -23.43 -9.82
CA ILE A 482 -0.41 -23.95 -8.45
C ILE A 482 0.89 -23.43 -7.80
N ALA A 483 1.89 -23.07 -8.61
CA ALA A 483 3.15 -22.48 -8.15
C ALA A 483 3.03 -21.00 -7.75
N ALA A 484 1.81 -20.44 -7.65
CA ALA A 484 1.56 -19.05 -7.26
C ALA A 484 2.31 -18.63 -5.99
N ILE A 485 2.51 -19.55 -5.03
CA ILE A 485 3.26 -19.30 -3.78
C ILE A 485 4.68 -18.73 -4.05
N GLY A 486 5.29 -19.04 -5.20
CA GLY A 486 6.63 -18.61 -5.57
C GLY A 486 6.73 -17.19 -6.14
N PHE A 487 5.64 -16.44 -6.31
CA PHE A 487 5.71 -15.10 -6.92
C PHE A 487 6.67 -14.12 -6.20
N PRO A 488 6.82 -14.11 -4.85
CA PRO A 488 7.74 -13.19 -4.19
C PRO A 488 9.21 -13.44 -4.58
N PHE A 489 9.56 -14.71 -4.82
CA PHE A 489 10.90 -15.08 -5.26
C PHE A 489 11.22 -14.51 -6.64
N VAL A 490 10.24 -14.50 -7.56
CA VAL A 490 10.39 -13.95 -8.92
C VAL A 490 10.67 -12.45 -8.85
N ILE A 491 9.96 -11.72 -8.00
CA ILE A 491 10.19 -10.28 -7.79
C ILE A 491 11.59 -10.04 -7.21
N CYS A 492 11.99 -10.82 -6.21
CA CYS A 492 13.34 -10.73 -5.67
C CYS A 492 14.43 -11.07 -6.70
N LEU A 493 14.16 -11.96 -7.65
CA LEU A 493 15.08 -12.29 -8.75
C LEU A 493 15.25 -11.11 -9.73
N MET A 494 14.29 -10.19 -9.81
CA MET A 494 14.44 -8.97 -10.62
C MET A 494 15.49 -8.00 -10.06
N ILE A 495 15.78 -8.06 -8.76
CA ILE A 495 16.80 -7.22 -8.10
C ILE A 495 18.22 -7.53 -8.63
N PRO A 496 18.73 -8.78 -8.56
CA PRO A 496 20.03 -9.12 -9.14
C PRO A 496 20.05 -9.01 -10.67
N LEU A 497 18.91 -9.26 -11.33
CA LEU A 497 18.77 -9.01 -12.77
C LEU A 497 19.07 -7.55 -13.10
N ARG A 498 18.48 -6.61 -12.34
CA ARG A 498 18.75 -5.18 -12.50
C ARG A 498 20.20 -4.83 -12.18
N THR A 499 20.80 -5.35 -11.12
CA THR A 499 22.15 -4.93 -10.71
C THR A 499 23.25 -5.53 -11.59
N TRP A 500 23.07 -6.74 -12.13
CA TRP A 500 24.13 -7.42 -12.88
C TRP A 500 23.90 -7.46 -14.39
N LEU A 501 22.66 -7.60 -14.85
CA LEU A 501 22.37 -7.78 -16.28
C LEU A 501 22.19 -6.44 -16.99
N VAL A 502 21.45 -5.50 -16.39
CA VAL A 502 21.14 -4.20 -17.01
C VAL A 502 22.41 -3.38 -17.34
N PRO A 503 23.42 -3.23 -16.44
CA PRO A 503 24.64 -2.50 -16.78
C PRO A 503 25.43 -3.14 -17.93
N LYS A 504 25.28 -4.45 -18.16
CA LYS A 504 25.96 -5.18 -19.26
C LYS A 504 25.27 -5.03 -20.61
N MET A 505 24.03 -4.53 -20.64
CA MET A 505 23.21 -4.41 -21.86
C MET A 505 23.44 -3.10 -22.65
N GLY A 506 24.47 -2.31 -22.30
CA GLY A 506 24.87 -1.13 -23.06
C GLY A 506 24.14 0.17 -22.70
N PHE A 507 23.45 0.20 -21.55
CA PHE A 507 22.90 1.42 -20.95
C PHE A 507 24.04 2.33 -20.46
N THR A 508 23.95 3.63 -20.70
CA THR A 508 24.89 4.57 -20.08
C THR A 508 24.50 4.83 -18.62
N PRO A 509 25.45 5.17 -17.73
CA PRO A 509 25.12 5.48 -16.33
C PRO A 509 24.05 6.58 -16.20
N ALA A 510 24.13 7.63 -17.03
CA ALA A 510 23.13 8.70 -17.07
C ALA A 510 21.74 8.21 -17.51
N GLU A 511 21.65 7.24 -18.43
CA GLU A 511 20.36 6.63 -18.81
C GLU A 511 19.77 5.83 -17.65
N ILE A 512 20.60 5.10 -16.90
CA ILE A 512 20.15 4.31 -15.74
C ILE A 512 19.64 5.22 -14.62
N ASP A 513 20.36 6.31 -14.32
CA ASP A 513 19.95 7.24 -13.25
C ASP A 513 18.61 7.93 -13.55
N ILE A 514 18.29 8.18 -14.83
CA ILE A 514 16.99 8.75 -15.23
C ILE A 514 15.90 7.68 -15.20
N LEU A 515 16.20 6.46 -15.66
CA LEU A 515 15.22 5.36 -15.74
C LEU A 515 14.89 4.74 -14.39
N ASP A 516 15.83 4.78 -13.47
CA ASP A 516 15.80 4.03 -12.22
C ASP A 516 16.47 4.80 -11.09
N GLN A 517 15.68 5.72 -10.54
CA GLN A 517 16.10 6.46 -9.37
C GLN A 517 16.10 5.56 -8.13
N PRO A 518 16.97 5.85 -7.16
CA PRO A 518 16.85 5.28 -5.83
C PRO A 518 15.46 5.61 -5.28
N VAL A 519 14.81 4.64 -4.63
CA VAL A 519 13.45 4.86 -4.09
C VAL A 519 13.51 5.81 -2.87
N ALA A 520 14.67 5.89 -2.19
CA ALA A 520 14.90 6.72 -1.01
C ALA A 520 15.68 8.00 -1.35
N SER A 521 15.58 9.00 -0.47
CA SER A 521 16.30 10.25 -0.63
C SER A 521 17.80 10.12 -0.41
N ASP A 522 18.59 11.01 -1.04
CA ASP A 522 20.04 11.10 -0.77
C ASP A 522 20.34 11.34 0.71
N PHE A 523 19.44 12.02 1.45
CA PHE A 523 19.52 12.21 2.90
C PHE A 523 19.36 10.88 3.66
N VAL A 524 18.38 10.06 3.28
CA VAL A 524 18.16 8.73 3.88
C VAL A 524 19.31 7.79 3.54
N TYR A 525 19.79 7.77 2.29
CA TYR A 525 20.93 6.97 1.89
C TYR A 525 22.24 7.42 2.55
N SER A 526 22.49 8.72 2.65
CA SER A 526 23.71 9.22 3.31
C SER A 526 23.71 8.90 4.79
N LEU A 527 22.59 9.04 5.51
CA LEU A 527 22.48 8.64 6.91
C LEU A 527 22.59 7.12 7.08
N PHE A 528 21.98 6.34 6.17
CA PHE A 528 22.03 4.88 6.17
C PHE A 528 23.42 4.33 5.84
N LEU A 529 24.12 4.93 4.88
CA LEU A 529 25.50 4.61 4.51
C LEU A 529 26.49 5.07 5.59
N LEU A 530 26.27 6.24 6.22
CA LEU A 530 27.02 6.64 7.43
C LEU A 530 26.83 5.61 8.54
N ALA A 531 25.59 5.16 8.76
CA ALA A 531 25.28 4.14 9.74
C ALA A 531 25.93 2.79 9.38
N CYS A 532 26.02 2.44 8.09
CA CYS A 532 26.71 1.23 7.64
C CYS A 532 28.24 1.32 7.75
N THR A 533 28.83 2.51 7.74
CA THR A 533 30.30 2.67 7.61
C THR A 533 31.00 3.15 8.87
N LYS A 534 30.32 3.86 9.80
CA LYS A 534 30.97 4.43 11.00
C LYS A 534 30.71 3.64 12.31
N PRO A 535 31.72 3.49 13.20
CA PRO A 535 31.53 3.01 14.57
C PRO A 535 30.78 4.04 15.43
N ILE A 536 30.15 3.54 16.51
CA ILE A 536 29.08 4.19 17.31
C ILE A 536 29.48 5.51 18.00
N THR A 537 30.76 5.86 18.07
CA THR A 537 31.25 6.98 18.90
C THR A 537 30.98 8.37 18.35
N ASP A 538 30.65 8.52 17.06
CA ASP A 538 30.58 9.85 16.42
C ASP A 538 29.16 10.35 16.09
N VAL A 539 28.11 9.62 16.46
CA VAL A 539 26.71 9.94 16.07
C VAL A 539 25.98 10.82 17.10
N ALA A 540 26.61 11.18 18.22
CA ALA A 540 26.01 12.03 19.26
C ALA A 540 26.01 13.54 18.92
N LEU A 541 26.52 13.94 17.76
CA LEU A 541 26.55 15.32 17.29
C LEU A 541 26.15 15.35 15.82
N PHE A 542 24.86 15.26 15.50
CA PHE A 542 24.21 15.90 14.34
C PHE A 542 22.69 15.83 14.46
#